data_AF-A0A6G5A8W9-F1
#
_entry.id   AF-A0A6G5A8W9-F1
#
_cell.length_a   1.000
_cell.length_b   1.000
_cell.length_c   1.000
_cell.angle_alpha   90.00
_cell.angle_beta   90.00
_cell.angle_gamma   90.00
#
_symmetry.space_group_name_H-M   'P 1'
#
loop_
_entity.id
_entity.type
_entity.pdbx_description
1 polymer ?
#
loop_
_entity_poly.entity_id
_entity_poly.type
_entity_poly.pdbx_seq_one_letter_code
_entity_poly.pdbx_strand_id
1 'polypeptide(L)'
;KTVFFHSVDIACVNSSVIFQAHRQQHAGASELLRPSNFDQLAFRMELAQQLLNLEERPQVPTPPQTRSTQHKPYRLEKRRRCKKCYEDNKLDHKTNVICKTCNVCLCFTTARNCFAQYHANLRN
;
A
#
# COMPACT_ATOMS: atom_id res chain seq x y z
N LYS A 1 0.14 -2.34 -34.51
CA LYS A 1 0.35 -2.35 -33.05
C LYS A 1 1.06 -3.62 -32.59
N THR A 2 0.58 -4.81 -32.95
CA THR A 2 1.14 -6.12 -32.55
C THR A 2 2.63 -6.31 -32.88
N VAL A 3 3.03 -6.09 -34.14
CA VAL A 3 4.44 -6.26 -34.57
C VAL A 3 5.39 -5.38 -33.77
N PHE A 4 5.02 -4.12 -33.52
CA PHE A 4 5.84 -3.20 -32.72
C PHE A 4 6.10 -3.75 -31.31
N PHE A 5 5.06 -4.19 -30.60
CA PHE A 5 5.23 -4.73 -29.25
C PHE A 5 6.05 -6.02 -29.24
N HIS A 6 5.88 -6.89 -30.25
CA HIS A 6 6.74 -8.06 -30.40
C HIS A 6 8.21 -7.70 -30.65
N SER A 7 8.49 -6.70 -31.48
CA SER A 7 9.85 -6.22 -31.70
C SER A 7 10.48 -5.68 -30.41
N VAL A 8 9.71 -4.97 -29.58
CA VAL A 8 10.17 -4.50 -28.26
C VAL A 8 10.47 -5.68 -27.34
N ASP A 9 9.60 -6.69 -27.28
CA ASP A 9 9.84 -7.88 -26.45
C ASP A 9 11.09 -8.65 -26.89
N ILE A 10 11.29 -8.84 -28.20
CA ILE A 10 12.48 -9.48 -28.77
C ILE A 10 13.75 -8.67 -28.40
N ALA A 11 13.71 -7.34 -28.57
CA ALA A 11 14.84 -6.48 -28.23
C ALA A 11 15.20 -6.55 -26.73
N CYS A 12 14.21 -6.54 -25.84
CA CYS A 12 14.40 -6.68 -24.39
C CYS A 12 15.04 -8.03 -24.03
N VAL A 13 14.60 -9.12 -24.63
CA VAL A 13 15.19 -10.45 -24.36
C VAL A 13 16.62 -10.53 -24.89
N ASN A 14 16.84 -10.12 -26.15
CA ASN A 14 18.16 -10.17 -26.78
C ASN A 14 19.19 -9.32 -26.00
N SER A 15 18.83 -8.10 -25.62
CA SER A 15 19.69 -7.23 -24.82
C SER A 15 20.01 -7.82 -23.45
N SER A 16 19.05 -8.49 -22.78
CA SER A 16 19.31 -9.16 -21.50
C SER A 16 20.34 -10.29 -21.62
N VAL A 17 20.31 -11.07 -22.70
CA VAL A 17 21.27 -12.15 -22.97
C VAL A 17 22.66 -11.58 -23.22
N ILE A 18 22.76 -10.54 -24.06
CA ILE A 18 24.02 -9.83 -24.34
C ILE A 18 24.60 -9.25 -23.05
N PHE A 19 23.76 -8.62 -22.23
CA PHE A 19 24.17 -8.05 -20.96
C PHE A 19 24.70 -9.12 -19.99
N GLN A 20 24.03 -10.27 -19.87
CA GLN A 20 24.51 -11.37 -19.03
C GLN A 20 25.87 -11.92 -19.49
N ALA A 21 26.06 -12.09 -20.81
CA ALA A 21 27.35 -12.51 -21.36
C ALA A 21 28.45 -11.47 -21.08
N HIS A 22 28.14 -10.18 -21.26
CA HIS A 22 29.06 -9.08 -20.95
C HIS A 22 29.44 -9.04 -19.46
N ARG A 23 28.49 -9.28 -18.54
CA ARG A 23 28.76 -9.40 -17.11
C ARG A 23 29.73 -10.53 -16.79
N GLN A 24 29.59 -11.68 -17.45
CA GLN A 24 30.48 -12.83 -17.24
C GLN A 24 31.91 -12.55 -17.73
N GLN A 25 32.05 -11.84 -18.86
CA GLN A 25 33.35 -11.46 -19.41
C GLN A 25 34.05 -10.36 -18.61
N HIS A 26 33.29 -9.54 -17.89
CA HIS A 26 33.78 -8.38 -17.13
C HIS A 26 33.43 -8.48 -15.64
N ALA A 27 33.69 -9.65 -15.03
CA ALA A 27 33.29 -10.00 -13.66
C ALA A 27 33.89 -9.11 -12.53
N GLY A 28 34.68 -8.09 -12.86
CA GLY A 28 35.24 -7.11 -11.89
C GLY A 28 34.78 -5.67 -12.10
N ALA A 29 33.98 -5.38 -13.14
CA ALA A 29 33.51 -4.02 -13.38
C ALA A 29 32.37 -3.67 -12.43
N SER A 30 32.56 -2.66 -11.58
CA SER A 30 31.58 -2.24 -10.57
C SER A 30 30.23 -1.86 -11.18
N GLU A 31 30.22 -1.29 -12.39
CA GLU A 31 29.01 -0.88 -13.12
C GLU A 31 28.12 -2.06 -13.54
N LEU A 32 28.71 -3.26 -13.64
CA LEU A 32 28.05 -4.50 -14.09
C LEU A 32 27.63 -5.41 -12.94
N LEU A 33 27.91 -5.01 -11.70
CA LEU A 33 27.51 -5.73 -10.50
C LEU A 33 25.99 -5.65 -10.34
N ARG A 34 25.34 -6.81 -10.30
CA ARG A 34 23.92 -6.95 -9.98
C ARG A 34 23.76 -8.15 -9.04
N PRO A 35 22.69 -8.19 -8.23
CA PRO A 35 22.38 -9.31 -7.35
C PRO A 35 22.38 -10.66 -8.08
N SER A 36 22.57 -11.75 -7.34
CA SER A 36 22.56 -13.12 -7.89
C SER A 36 21.21 -13.51 -8.49
N ASN A 37 20.11 -12.90 -8.05
CA ASN A 37 18.75 -13.08 -8.55
C ASN A 37 18.34 -12.06 -9.63
N PHE A 38 19.30 -11.47 -10.35
CA PHE A 38 19.00 -10.52 -11.43
C PHE A 38 18.42 -11.22 -12.66
N ASP A 39 17.09 -11.36 -12.66
CA ASP A 39 16.31 -12.05 -13.68
C ASP A 39 15.82 -11.09 -14.80
N GLN A 40 15.00 -11.62 -15.72
CA GLN A 40 14.49 -10.86 -16.85
C GLN A 40 13.53 -9.72 -16.43
N LEU A 41 12.82 -9.88 -15.31
CA LEU A 41 11.96 -8.83 -14.76
C LEU A 41 12.80 -7.69 -14.22
N ALA A 42 13.82 -8.01 -13.40
CA ALA A 42 14.75 -7.03 -12.86
C ALA A 42 15.45 -6.23 -13.98
N PHE A 43 15.91 -6.91 -15.04
CA PHE A 43 16.50 -6.26 -16.21
C PHE A 43 15.53 -5.28 -16.90
N ARG A 44 14.28 -5.69 -17.14
CA ARG A 44 13.26 -4.84 -17.79
C ARG A 44 12.95 -3.61 -16.94
N MET A 45 12.85 -3.75 -15.62
CA MET A 45 12.61 -2.64 -14.71
C MET A 45 13.75 -1.62 -14.73
N GLU A 46 14.99 -2.10 -14.62
CA GLU A 46 16.17 -1.24 -14.66
C GLU A 46 16.30 -0.51 -16.01
N LEU A 47 16.10 -1.22 -17.12
CA LEU A 47 16.12 -0.62 -18.45
C LEU A 47 15.06 0.46 -18.62
N ALA A 48 13.84 0.22 -18.11
CA ALA A 48 12.77 1.22 -18.13
C ALA A 48 13.12 2.45 -17.28
N GLN A 49 13.74 2.25 -16.10
CA GLN A 49 14.20 3.34 -15.26
C GLN A 49 15.25 4.21 -15.98
N GLN A 50 16.24 3.57 -16.59
CA GLN A 50 17.29 4.24 -17.37
C GLN A 50 16.73 5.01 -18.56
N LEU A 51 15.86 4.39 -19.37
CA LEU A 51 15.26 5.04 -20.54
C LEU A 51 14.40 6.25 -20.20
N LEU A 52 13.74 6.22 -19.04
CA LEU A 52 12.86 7.30 -18.59
C LEU A 52 13.58 8.34 -17.72
N ASN A 53 14.89 8.22 -17.53
CA ASN A 53 15.68 8.99 -16.56
C ASN A 53 15.00 9.03 -15.17
N LEU A 54 14.35 7.92 -14.81
CA LEU A 54 13.88 7.69 -13.46
C LEU A 54 15.10 7.21 -12.67
N GLU A 55 16.05 8.12 -12.45
CA GLU A 55 16.98 7.94 -11.35
C GLU A 55 16.17 7.60 -10.10
N GLU A 56 16.78 6.84 -9.19
CA GLU A 56 16.20 6.41 -7.92
C GLU A 56 15.60 7.64 -7.22
N ARG A 57 14.31 7.88 -7.49
CA ARG A 57 13.71 9.18 -7.23
C ARG A 57 13.84 9.37 -5.72
N PRO A 58 14.48 10.44 -5.20
CA PRO A 58 14.48 10.69 -3.77
C PRO A 58 13.02 10.60 -3.36
N GLN A 59 12.72 9.71 -2.41
CA GLN A 59 11.37 9.37 -1.98
C GLN A 59 10.55 10.64 -2.01
N VAL A 60 9.70 10.81 -3.03
CA VAL A 60 8.86 12.01 -3.11
C VAL A 60 8.12 11.98 -1.79
N PRO A 61 8.27 13.00 -0.91
CA PRO A 61 7.54 13.01 0.32
C PRO A 61 6.10 12.84 -0.09
N THR A 62 5.50 11.71 0.32
CA THR A 62 4.09 11.44 0.06
C THR A 62 3.38 12.75 0.39
N PRO A 63 2.65 13.38 -0.56
CA PRO A 63 2.00 14.66 -0.30
C PRO A 63 1.29 14.50 1.04
N PRO A 64 1.51 15.42 2.01
CA PRO A 64 1.15 15.17 3.39
C PRO A 64 -0.28 14.66 3.37
N GLN A 65 -0.43 13.36 3.66
CA GLN A 65 -1.76 12.80 3.79
C GLN A 65 -2.39 13.71 4.81
N THR A 66 -3.42 14.47 4.41
CA THR A 66 -4.27 15.18 5.35
C THR A 66 -4.51 14.16 6.42
N ARG A 67 -3.95 14.38 7.63
CA ARG A 67 -3.87 13.38 8.69
C ARG A 67 -5.30 13.19 9.20
N SER A 68 -6.14 12.57 8.39
CA SER A 68 -7.45 12.13 8.78
C SER A 68 -7.18 11.08 9.82
N THR A 69 -7.49 11.43 11.06
CA THR A 69 -7.40 10.54 12.19
C THR A 69 -8.14 9.26 11.82
N GLN A 70 -7.42 8.18 11.50
CA GLN A 70 -8.06 6.95 11.03
C GLN A 70 -8.74 6.29 12.23
N HIS A 71 -10.07 6.29 12.23
CA HIS A 71 -10.87 5.61 13.25
C HIS A 71 -11.11 4.16 12.82
N LYS A 72 -10.52 3.20 13.56
CA LYS A 72 -10.66 1.76 13.28
C LYS A 72 -11.39 1.03 14.42
N PRO A 73 -12.31 0.10 14.11
CA PRO A 73 -13.00 -0.68 15.12
C PRO A 73 -12.09 -1.78 15.68
N TYR A 74 -12.01 -1.88 17.00
CA TYR A 74 -11.33 -2.96 17.72
C TYR A 74 -12.31 -3.73 18.58
N ARG A 75 -12.13 -5.05 18.71
CA ARG A 75 -12.93 -5.87 19.63
C ARG A 75 -12.25 -5.96 21.00
N LEU A 76 -13.03 -5.78 22.05
CA LEU A 76 -12.68 -6.03 23.44
C LEU A 76 -13.26 -7.37 23.88
N GLU A 77 -12.69 -7.96 24.94
CA GLU A 77 -13.25 -9.15 25.59
C GLU A 77 -14.54 -8.81 26.34
N LYS A 78 -14.53 -7.72 27.10
CA LYS A 78 -15.69 -7.26 27.88
C LYS A 78 -16.58 -6.33 27.06
N ARG A 79 -17.89 -6.60 27.08
CA ARG A 79 -18.89 -5.73 26.44
C ARG A 79 -19.16 -4.50 27.32
N ARG A 80 -19.19 -3.32 26.69
CA ARG A 80 -19.51 -2.04 27.33
C ARG A 80 -20.70 -1.39 26.65
N ARG A 81 -21.29 -0.37 27.27
CA ARG A 81 -22.41 0.39 26.69
C ARG A 81 -21.98 1.13 25.42
N CYS A 82 -22.80 1.05 24.38
CA CYS A 82 -22.63 1.86 23.18
C CYS A 82 -22.97 3.32 23.50
N LYS A 83 -22.00 4.24 23.32
CA LYS A 83 -22.19 5.67 23.60
C LYS A 83 -23.34 6.29 22.79
N LYS A 84 -23.32 6.08 21.46
CA LYS A 84 -24.33 6.65 20.55
C LYS A 84 -25.77 6.20 20.84
N CYS A 85 -26.01 4.89 21.06
CA CYS A 85 -27.35 4.41 21.42
C CYS A 85 -27.89 5.02 22.71
N TYR A 86 -27.00 5.28 23.67
CA TYR A 86 -27.36 5.91 24.94
C TYR A 86 -27.63 7.41 24.79
N GLU A 87 -26.88 8.10 23.94
CA GLU A 87 -27.11 9.51 23.63
C GLU A 87 -28.44 9.71 22.90
N ASP A 88 -28.65 8.97 21.81
CA ASP A 88 -29.80 9.14 20.92
C ASP A 88 -31.12 8.69 21.57
N ASN A 89 -31.12 7.54 22.25
CA ASN A 89 -32.36 6.88 22.70
C ASN A 89 -32.36 6.47 24.19
N LYS A 90 -31.30 6.80 24.94
CA LYS A 90 -31.11 6.37 26.34
C LYS A 90 -31.11 4.84 26.53
N LEU A 91 -30.81 4.10 25.46
CA LEU A 91 -30.77 2.63 25.45
C LEU A 91 -29.38 2.10 25.87
N ASP A 92 -29.35 1.14 26.80
CA ASP A 92 -28.11 0.48 27.27
C ASP A 92 -27.71 -0.72 26.40
N HIS A 93 -27.49 -0.47 25.10
CA HIS A 93 -27.01 -1.51 24.20
C HIS A 93 -25.55 -1.85 24.46
N LYS A 94 -25.26 -3.11 24.81
CA LYS A 94 -23.90 -3.60 25.03
C LYS A 94 -23.20 -3.98 23.72
N THR A 95 -21.99 -3.47 23.49
CA THR A 95 -21.12 -3.75 22.34
C THR A 95 -19.73 -4.14 22.83
N ASN A 96 -19.02 -5.01 22.10
CA ASN A 96 -17.61 -5.27 22.33
C ASN A 96 -16.69 -4.48 21.41
N VAL A 97 -17.23 -3.54 20.62
CA VAL A 97 -16.42 -2.77 19.66
C VAL A 97 -16.08 -1.40 20.24
N ILE A 98 -14.79 -1.05 20.19
CA ILE A 98 -14.24 0.23 20.64
C ILE A 98 -13.47 0.92 19.50
N CYS A 99 -13.59 2.25 19.40
CA CYS A 99 -12.61 3.05 18.68
C CYS A 99 -11.50 3.44 19.65
N LYS A 100 -10.28 2.91 19.47
CA LYS A 100 -9.14 3.27 20.35
C LYS A 100 -8.80 4.75 20.29
N THR A 101 -8.93 5.35 19.11
CA THR A 101 -8.62 6.76 18.87
C THR A 101 -9.54 7.71 19.63
N CYS A 102 -10.84 7.37 19.72
CA CYS A 102 -11.83 8.17 20.46
C CYS A 102 -12.08 7.64 21.88
N ASN A 103 -11.53 6.48 22.23
CA ASN A 103 -11.81 5.73 23.45
C ASN A 103 -13.32 5.53 23.76
N VAL A 104 -14.14 5.30 22.72
CA VAL A 104 -15.60 5.08 22.87
C VAL A 104 -16.04 3.73 22.33
N CYS A 105 -16.98 3.09 23.01
CA CYS A 105 -17.61 1.85 22.58
C CYS A 105 -18.83 2.14 21.70
N LEU A 106 -18.90 1.51 20.53
CA LEU A 106 -19.93 1.75 19.51
C LEU A 106 -20.43 0.44 18.90
N CYS A 107 -21.69 0.37 18.51
CA CYS A 107 -22.23 -0.78 17.79
C CYS A 107 -21.60 -0.88 16.39
N PHE A 108 -21.15 -2.08 16.03
CA PHE A 108 -20.65 -2.41 14.70
C PHE A 108 -21.14 -3.83 14.33
N THR A 109 -22.40 -3.88 13.94
CA THR A 109 -23.15 -5.09 13.56
C THR A 109 -23.94 -4.81 12.29
N THR A 110 -24.42 -5.85 11.60
CA THR A 110 -25.25 -5.70 10.39
C THR A 110 -26.50 -4.86 10.64
N ALA A 111 -27.17 -5.03 11.79
CA ALA A 111 -28.37 -4.29 12.15
C ALA A 111 -28.09 -2.84 12.62
N ARG A 112 -26.88 -2.55 13.12
CA ARG A 112 -26.54 -1.27 13.75
C ARG A 112 -25.09 -0.90 13.53
N ASN A 113 -24.87 0.22 12.85
CA ASN A 113 -23.54 0.78 12.56
C ASN A 113 -23.35 2.16 13.21
N CYS A 114 -23.46 2.21 14.54
CA CYS A 114 -23.19 3.42 15.31
C CYS A 114 -21.74 3.88 15.16
N PHE A 115 -20.81 2.96 14.83
CA PHE A 115 -19.42 3.29 14.56
C PHE A 115 -19.27 4.27 13.39
N ALA A 116 -19.86 3.98 12.23
CA ALA A 116 -19.80 4.88 11.09
C ALA A 116 -20.51 6.21 11.37
N GLN A 117 -21.70 6.16 11.98
CA GLN A 117 -22.50 7.35 12.27
C GLN A 117 -21.85 8.29 13.29
N TYR A 118 -21.09 7.77 14.26
CA TYR A 118 -20.38 8.60 15.25
C TYR A 118 -19.19 9.31 14.61
N HIS A 119 -18.44 8.62 13.74
CA HIS A 119 -17.24 9.19 13.10
C HIS A 119 -17.52 10.02 11.85
N ALA A 120 -18.69 9.88 11.23
CA ALA A 120 -19.13 10.78 10.16
C ALA A 120 -19.21 12.24 10.63
N ASN A 121 -19.60 12.44 11.90
CA ASN A 121 -19.77 13.76 12.51
C ASN A 121 -18.49 14.31 13.16
N LEU A 122 -17.38 13.57 13.13
CA LEU A 122 -16.10 13.94 13.74
C LEU A 122 -15.09 14.54 12.73
N ARG A 123 -15.52 14.80 11.49
CA ARG A 123 -14.69 15.50 10.48
C ARG A 123 -14.61 17.00 10.80
N ASN A 124 -13.77 17.35 11.76
CA ASN A 124 -13.17 18.69 11.91
C ASN A 124 -11.66 18.54 11.79
#